data_AF-A0A9Q0QHD2-F1
#
_entry.id   AF-A0A9Q0QHD2-F1
#
_cell.length_a   1.000
_cell.length_b   1.000
_cell.length_c   1.000
_cell.angle_alpha   90.00
_cell.angle_beta   90.00
_cell.angle_gamma   90.00
#
_symmetry.space_group_name_H-M   'P 1'
#
loop_
_entity.id
_entity.type
_entity.pdbx_description
1 polymer ?
#
loop_
_entity_poly.entity_id
_entity_poly.type
_entity_poly.pdbx_seq_one_letter_code
_entity_poly.pdbx_strand_id
1 'polypeptide(L)'
;MEYGFGAHEYPTSGVFEVEPRSCPGFIFRRSVLLGSTNMSRSEFQSFMEHLSAKYHGDTYHLIAKNCNHFTDEVCKQLTGKPIPGWINRMARLGSFCNCLLPESIQITAVRHLPDHPTFSGNSGI
;
A
#
# COMPACT_ATOMS: atom_id res chain seq x y z
N MET A 1 -10.71 12.51 -4.08
CA MET A 1 -10.49 11.11 -3.66
C MET A 1 -9.03 10.77 -3.90
N GLU A 2 -8.38 10.18 -2.90
CA GLU A 2 -7.03 9.63 -2.98
C GLU A 2 -7.11 8.12 -2.76
N TYR A 3 -6.41 7.35 -3.59
CA TYR A 3 -6.36 5.89 -3.50
C TYR A 3 -4.97 5.44 -3.07
N GLY A 4 -4.92 4.54 -2.10
CA GLY A 4 -3.69 3.92 -1.61
C GLY A 4 -3.80 2.39 -1.61
N PHE A 5 -2.65 1.70 -1.58
CA PHE A 5 -2.59 0.25 -1.39
C PHE A 5 -1.82 -0.04 -0.10
N GLY A 6 -2.42 -0.83 0.79
CA GLY A 6 -1.89 -1.19 2.10
C GLY A 6 -1.96 -2.68 2.39
N ALA A 7 -1.24 -3.10 3.43
CA ALA A 7 -1.21 -4.48 3.90
C ALA A 7 -2.37 -4.78 4.85
N HIS A 8 -2.94 -5.98 4.75
CA HIS A 8 -3.81 -6.60 5.77
C HIS A 8 -3.85 -8.12 5.56
N GLU A 9 -4.40 -8.88 6.50
CA GLU A 9 -4.30 -10.36 6.49
C GLU A 9 -5.28 -11.08 5.57
N TYR A 10 -6.34 -10.40 5.12
CA TYR A 10 -7.41 -11.02 4.33
C TYR A 10 -7.11 -11.08 2.82
N PRO A 11 -7.61 -12.09 2.10
CA PRO A 11 -7.49 -12.22 0.64
C PRO A 11 -8.48 -11.31 -0.10
N THR A 12 -8.59 -10.06 0.35
CA THR A 12 -9.44 -9.00 -0.20
C THR A 12 -8.57 -7.83 -0.66
N SER A 13 -9.13 -6.93 -1.47
CA SER A 13 -8.42 -5.73 -1.91
C SER A 13 -7.85 -4.95 -0.72
N GLY A 14 -6.55 -4.69 -0.75
CA GLY A 14 -5.86 -3.76 0.15
C GLY A 14 -5.88 -2.33 -0.38
N VAL A 15 -6.56 -2.07 -1.50
CA VAL A 15 -6.77 -0.72 -2.03
C VAL A 15 -7.85 -0.04 -1.20
N PHE A 16 -7.54 1.17 -0.72
CA PHE A 16 -8.43 1.97 0.11
C PHE A 16 -8.54 3.40 -0.44
N GLU A 17 -9.60 4.09 -0.02
CA GLU A 17 -9.89 5.46 -0.41
C GLU A 17 -9.88 6.37 0.81
N VAL A 18 -9.25 7.53 0.69
CA VAL A 18 -9.19 8.56 1.73
C VAL A 18 -9.38 9.95 1.15
N GLU A 19 -9.65 10.91 2.03
CA GLU A 19 -9.58 12.31 1.66
C GLU A 19 -8.13 12.68 1.29
N PRO A 20 -7.89 13.37 0.17
CA PRO A 20 -6.55 13.72 -0.25
C PRO A 20 -5.72 14.37 0.84
N ARG A 21 -4.46 13.95 0.96
CA ARG A 21 -3.47 14.45 1.94
C ARG A 21 -3.78 14.10 3.39
N SER A 22 -4.76 13.25 3.64
CA SER A 22 -5.27 12.94 4.99
C SER A 22 -5.17 11.45 5.35
N CYS A 23 -4.26 10.70 4.71
CA CYS A 23 -4.05 9.28 5.02
C CYS A 23 -3.51 9.12 6.47
N PRO A 24 -4.21 8.40 7.36
CA PRO A 24 -3.77 8.19 8.74
C PRO A 24 -2.38 7.55 8.81
N GLY A 25 -1.55 8.00 9.75
CA GLY A 25 -0.18 7.48 9.93
C GLY A 25 0.87 8.03 8.96
N PHE A 26 0.48 8.90 8.01
CA PHE A 26 1.39 9.51 7.05
C PHE A 26 1.34 11.05 7.14
N ILE A 27 2.48 11.68 6.87
CA ILE A 27 2.59 13.14 6.75
C ILE A 27 2.72 13.48 5.26
N PHE A 28 1.75 14.22 4.74
CA PHE A 28 1.81 14.73 3.37
C PHE A 28 2.99 15.70 3.20
N ARG A 29 3.80 15.47 2.15
CA ARG A 29 4.94 16.36 1.82
C ARG A 29 4.70 17.21 0.58
N ARG A 30 4.21 16.61 -0.50
CA ARG A 30 4.01 17.29 -1.79
C ARG A 30 3.09 16.51 -2.72
N SER A 31 2.51 17.22 -3.69
CA SER A 31 1.82 16.63 -4.85
C SER A 31 2.70 16.77 -6.09
N VAL A 32 2.64 15.78 -6.97
CA VAL A 32 3.32 15.79 -8.27
C VAL A 32 2.28 15.49 -9.34
N LEU A 33 2.15 16.37 -10.33
CA LEU A 33 1.25 16.12 -11.47
C LEU A 33 1.85 15.02 -12.35
N LEU A 34 1.09 13.93 -12.53
CA LEU A 34 1.50 12.78 -13.35
C LEU A 34 0.93 12.84 -14.77
N GLY A 35 -0.24 13.44 -14.95
CA GLY A 35 -0.91 13.59 -16.23
C GLY A 35 -2.40 13.88 -16.06
N SER A 36 -3.15 13.70 -17.13
CA SER A 36 -4.60 13.86 -17.20
C SER A 36 -5.23 12.67 -17.93
N THR A 37 -6.48 12.36 -17.58
CA THR A 37 -7.32 11.38 -18.28
C THR A 37 -8.61 12.04 -18.75
N ASN A 38 -9.19 11.52 -19.83
CA ASN A 38 -10.50 11.94 -20.33
C ASN A 38 -11.65 11.07 -19.79
N MET A 39 -11.34 10.10 -18.91
CA MET A 39 -12.36 9.30 -18.23
C MET A 39 -13.26 10.18 -17.38
N SER A 40 -14.57 9.94 -17.47
CA SER A 40 -15.55 10.41 -16.52
C SER A 40 -15.31 9.81 -15.13
N ARG A 41 -15.98 10.36 -14.13
CA ARG A 41 -15.88 9.88 -12.74
C ARG A 41 -16.32 8.40 -12.60
N SER A 42 -17.39 7.99 -13.27
CA SER A 42 -17.90 6.61 -13.21
C SER A 42 -16.97 5.62 -13.92
N GLU A 43 -16.40 6.02 -15.06
CA GLU A 43 -15.38 5.23 -15.76
C GLU A 43 -14.14 5.06 -14.89
N PHE A 44 -13.70 6.14 -14.24
CA PHE A 44 -12.56 6.08 -13.32
C PHE A 44 -12.84 5.18 -12.11
N GLN A 45 -14.03 5.25 -11.51
CA GLN A 45 -14.43 4.36 -10.42
C GLN A 45 -14.42 2.88 -10.86
N SER A 46 -15.03 2.58 -12.00
CA SER A 46 -15.02 1.23 -12.58
C SER A 46 -13.60 0.75 -12.85
N PHE A 47 -12.74 1.62 -13.37
CA PHE A 47 -11.32 1.33 -13.58
C PHE A 47 -10.61 0.98 -12.26
N MET A 48 -10.81 1.77 -11.21
CA MET A 48 -10.20 1.52 -9.90
C MET A 48 -10.70 0.23 -9.27
N GLU A 49 -12.00 -0.07 -9.38
CA GLU A 49 -12.59 -1.32 -8.91
C GLU A 49 -11.94 -2.53 -9.59
N HIS A 50 -11.82 -2.51 -10.93
CA HIS A 50 -11.17 -3.60 -11.68
C HIS A 50 -9.70 -3.75 -11.33
N LEU A 51 -8.98 -2.64 -11.17
CA LEU A 51 -7.56 -2.69 -10.82
C LEU A 51 -7.36 -3.22 -9.39
N SER A 52 -8.23 -2.82 -8.45
CA SER A 52 -8.15 -3.20 -7.03
C SER A 52 -8.21 -4.72 -6.82
N ALA A 53 -8.92 -5.44 -7.70
CA ALA A 53 -8.99 -6.90 -7.68
C ALA A 53 -7.62 -7.61 -7.84
N LYS A 54 -6.58 -6.92 -8.34
CA LYS A 54 -5.21 -7.46 -8.45
C LYS A 54 -4.34 -7.17 -7.21
N TYR A 55 -4.81 -6.29 -6.33
CA TYR A 55 -4.04 -5.73 -5.22
C TYR A 55 -4.65 -6.15 -3.88
N HIS A 56 -4.56 -7.44 -3.58
CA HIS A 56 -5.00 -7.94 -2.29
C HIS A 56 -4.04 -7.53 -1.16
N GLY A 57 -4.58 -7.19 0.01
CA GLY A 57 -3.79 -6.72 1.15
C GLY A 57 -2.81 -7.78 1.68
N ASP A 58 -3.17 -9.06 1.61
CA ASP A 58 -2.34 -10.19 2.02
C ASP A 58 -1.14 -10.43 1.09
N THR A 59 -1.15 -9.82 -0.10
CA THR A 59 -0.04 -9.85 -1.07
C THR A 59 0.88 -8.63 -0.97
N TYR A 60 0.63 -7.70 -0.04
CA TYR A 60 1.46 -6.51 0.11
C TYR A 60 2.89 -6.89 0.53
N HIS A 61 3.87 -6.34 -0.17
CA HIS A 61 5.28 -6.56 0.11
C HIS A 61 6.05 -5.24 0.01
N LEU A 62 6.74 -4.85 1.07
CA LEU A 62 7.44 -3.55 1.18
C LEU A 62 8.38 -3.24 0.02
N ILE A 63 9.02 -4.27 -0.53
CA ILE A 63 9.95 -4.16 -1.67
C ILE A 63 9.28 -4.48 -3.01
N ALA A 64 8.70 -5.68 -3.18
CA ALA A 64 8.26 -6.19 -4.47
C ALA A 64 6.84 -5.78 -4.90
N LYS A 65 5.95 -5.42 -3.96
CA LYS A 65 4.54 -5.12 -4.24
C LYS A 65 3.97 -4.18 -3.18
N ASN A 66 4.38 -2.92 -3.25
CA ASN A 66 4.00 -1.86 -2.31
C ASN A 66 3.09 -0.80 -2.96
N CYS A 67 2.73 0.23 -2.20
CA CYS A 67 1.91 1.35 -2.67
C CYS A 67 2.46 2.03 -3.95
N ASN A 68 3.78 2.14 -4.12
CA ASN A 68 4.37 2.74 -5.32
C ASN A 68 4.16 1.89 -6.57
N HIS A 69 4.11 0.56 -6.45
CA HIS A 69 3.84 -0.33 -7.60
C HIS A 69 2.40 -0.16 -8.06
N PHE A 70 1.47 -0.08 -7.10
CA PHE A 70 0.08 0.26 -7.37
C PHE A 70 -0.04 1.61 -8.07
N THR A 71 0.59 2.67 -7.53
CA THR A 71 0.56 4.01 -8.14
C THR A 71 1.20 4.03 -9.53
N ASP A 72 2.27 3.28 -9.76
CA ASP A 72 2.92 3.16 -11.07
C ASP A 72 2.00 2.51 -12.11
N GLU A 73 1.33 1.42 -11.75
CA GLU A 73 0.37 0.74 -12.63
C GLU A 73 -0.84 1.65 -12.97
N VAL A 74 -1.41 2.31 -11.96
CA VAL A 74 -2.48 3.31 -12.15
C VAL A 74 -2.01 4.41 -13.11
N CYS A 75 -0.82 4.98 -12.86
CA CYS A 75 -0.27 6.06 -13.66
C CYS A 75 -0.05 5.63 -15.11
N LYS A 76 0.52 4.45 -15.34
CA LYS A 76 0.75 3.89 -16.68
C LYS A 76 -0.54 3.69 -17.44
N GLN A 77 -1.55 3.10 -16.81
CA GLN A 77 -2.82 2.82 -17.49
C GLN A 77 -3.63 4.09 -17.79
N LEU A 78 -3.57 5.10 -16.92
CA LEU A 78 -4.30 6.35 -17.12
C LEU A 78 -3.60 7.35 -18.05
N THR A 79 -2.27 7.42 -18.00
CA THR A 79 -1.49 8.50 -18.64
C THR A 79 -0.50 8.00 -19.69
N GLY A 80 -0.30 6.68 -19.81
CA GLY A 80 0.73 6.08 -20.63
C GLY A 80 2.16 6.27 -20.10
N LYS A 81 2.34 6.87 -18.91
CA LYS A 81 3.65 7.22 -18.35
C LYS A 81 3.83 6.60 -16.95
N PRO A 82 5.05 6.17 -16.58
CA PRO A 82 5.33 5.68 -15.24
C PRO A 82 5.43 6.83 -14.22
N ILE A 83 5.42 6.48 -12.93
CA ILE A 83 5.73 7.46 -11.87
C ILE A 83 7.20 7.91 -11.96
N PRO A 84 7.53 9.13 -11.48
CA PRO A 84 8.91 9.59 -11.42
C PRO A 84 9.84 8.59 -10.72
N GLY A 85 10.94 8.23 -11.39
CA GLY A 85 11.84 7.16 -10.94
C GLY A 85 12.38 7.33 -9.52
N TRP A 86 12.50 8.57 -9.03
CA TRP A 86 12.95 8.87 -7.67
C TRP A 86 12.02 8.38 -6.56
N ILE A 87 10.72 8.18 -6.85
CA ILE A 87 9.72 7.75 -5.87
C ILE A 87 10.01 6.33 -5.38
N ASN A 88 10.33 5.41 -6.28
CA ASN A 88 10.57 4.00 -5.92
C ASN A 88 12.07 3.65 -5.83
N ARG A 89 12.95 4.62 -5.55
CA ARG A 89 14.40 4.36 -5.40
C ARG A 89 14.72 3.53 -4.16
N MET A 90 14.03 3.76 -3.05
CA MET A 90 14.31 3.03 -1.80
C MET A 90 13.96 1.55 -1.89
N ALA A 91 12.82 1.19 -2.50
CA ALA A 91 12.49 -0.22 -2.74
C ALA A 91 13.53 -0.91 -3.66
N ARG A 92 13.96 -0.21 -4.72
CA ARG A 92 14.98 -0.73 -5.64
C ARG A 92 16.36 -0.93 -4.99
N LEU A 93 16.78 -0.02 -4.12
CA LEU A 93 18.02 -0.18 -3.35
C LEU A 93 17.91 -1.32 -2.33
N GLY A 94 16.75 -1.45 -1.66
CA GLY A 94 16.48 -2.55 -0.75
C GLY A 94 16.61 -3.93 -1.42
N SER A 95 16.04 -4.08 -2.62
CA SER A 95 16.16 -5.32 -3.41
C SER A 95 17.59 -5.65 -3.85
N PHE A 96 18.45 -4.63 -4.03
CA PHE A 96 19.85 -4.82 -4.42
C PHE A 96 20.75 -5.17 -3.23
N CYS A 97 20.33 -4.78 -2.02
CA CYS A 97 21.05 -4.99 -0.76
C CYS A 97 20.27 -5.90 0.19
N ASN A 98 19.83 -7.08 -0.26
CA ASN A 98 19.14 -8.07 0.59
C ASN A 98 19.94 -8.49 1.84
N CYS A 99 21.25 -8.23 1.88
CA CYS A 99 22.13 -8.49 3.02
C CYS A 99 22.21 -7.37 4.06
N LEU A 100 21.69 -6.17 3.77
CA LEU A 100 21.71 -5.00 4.68
C LEU A 100 20.33 -4.65 5.23
N LEU A 101 19.28 -5.31 4.71
CA LEU A 101 17.94 -5.14 5.23
C LEU A 101 17.78 -6.06 6.45
N PRO A 102 17.54 -5.53 7.65
CA PRO A 102 17.19 -6.36 8.80
C PRO A 102 15.98 -7.23 8.46
N GLU A 103 15.94 -8.46 8.98
CA GLU A 103 14.82 -9.41 8.79
C GLU A 103 13.45 -8.81 9.15
N SER A 104 13.42 -7.78 10.00
CA SER A 104 12.21 -7.02 10.34
C SER A 104 11.59 -6.25 9.16
N ILE A 105 12.35 -5.95 8.10
CA ILE A 105 11.83 -5.34 6.85
C ILE A 105 11.37 -6.41 5.86
N GLN A 106 11.81 -7.67 6.05
CA GLN A 106 11.34 -8.84 5.30
C GLN A 106 10.05 -9.44 5.88
N ILE A 107 9.33 -8.72 6.74
CA ILE A 107 8.01 -9.13 7.23
C ILE A 107 7.02 -9.06 6.06
N THR A 108 7.06 -10.13 5.27
CA THR A 108 5.94 -10.74 4.58
C THR A 108 4.78 -10.79 5.56
N ALA A 109 3.65 -10.14 5.23
CA ALA A 109 2.36 -10.20 5.90
C ALA A 109 2.42 -10.30 7.43
N VAL A 110 2.13 -9.19 8.12
CA VAL A 110 1.89 -9.09 9.59
C VAL A 110 1.68 -10.46 10.22
N ARG A 111 2.78 -11.10 10.66
CA ARG A 111 2.69 -12.33 11.43
C ARG A 111 2.52 -11.90 12.86
N HIS A 112 1.31 -12.16 13.38
CA HIS A 112 1.06 -12.47 14.77
C HIS A 112 1.54 -11.44 15.81
N LEU A 113 0.61 -10.60 16.27
CA LEU A 113 0.57 -10.21 17.68
C LEU A 113 -0.49 -11.07 18.39
N PRO A 114 -0.14 -12.23 18.97
CA PRO A 114 -0.82 -12.68 20.16
C PRO A 114 -0.10 -12.03 21.35
N ASP A 115 -0.84 -11.27 22.13
CA ASP A 115 -1.01 -11.59 23.55
C ASP A 115 -2.01 -10.61 24.15
N HIS A 116 -3.24 -11.08 24.21
CA HIS A 116 -4.15 -10.68 25.27
C HIS A 116 -3.52 -11.09 26.60
N PRO A 117 -3.31 -10.19 27.58
CA PRO A 117 -3.27 -10.61 28.97
C PRO A 117 -4.72 -10.89 29.37
N THR A 118 -5.11 -12.15 29.34
CA THR A 118 -6.21 -12.64 30.16
C THR A 118 -5.81 -12.45 31.63
N PHE A 119 -6.36 -11.44 32.29
CA PHE A 119 -6.24 -11.33 33.75
C PHE A 119 -7.21 -12.33 34.38
N SER A 120 -6.75 -13.58 34.54
CA SER A 120 -7.35 -14.53 35.47
C SER A 120 -6.81 -14.23 36.87
N GLY A 121 -7.63 -13.57 37.69
CA GLY A 121 -7.41 -13.46 39.14
C GLY A 121 -8.66 -13.94 39.85
N ASN A 122 -8.64 -15.18 40.35
CA ASN A 122 -9.65 -15.72 41.24
C ASN A 122 -9.07 -15.88 42.66
N SER A 123 -9.89 -15.49 43.65
CA SER A 123 -9.94 -15.94 45.05
C SER A 123 -9.04 -15.35 46.15
N GLY A 124 -9.72 -14.90 47.22
CA GLY A 124 -9.27 -14.81 48.62
C GLY A 124 -8.69 -13.45 49.00
N ILE A 125 -9.19 -12.70 49.98
CA ILE A 125 -9.80 -13.02 51.29
C ILE A 125 -10.86 -11.96 51.60
#